data_AF-A0A660XEB7-F1
#
_entry.id   AF-A0A660XEB7-F1
#
_cell.length_a   1.000
_cell.length_b   1.000
_cell.length_c   1.000
_cell.angle_alpha   90.00
_cell.angle_beta   90.00
_cell.angle_gamma   90.00
#
_symmetry.space_group_name_H-M   'P 1'
#
loop_
_entity.id
_entity.type
_entity.pdbx_description
1 polymer ?
#
loop_
_entity_poly.entity_id
_entity_poly.type
_entity_poly.pdbx_seq_one_letter_code
_entity_poly.pdbx_strand_id
1 'polypeptide(L)'
;AMDMDSGTFITIKYGRNKIANEILASSAERVQDLGIEILDFKIKRINYVKEVQKTVFERMITERKRIADKYRSEGQGEASRISGEKDRELKRIQSEAKRTAQEIMGKADAEAAKIYNDAYNKNATSRDFYTFMKTMETYEKALDSGTSIILSTESDFYKYLKSVNPE
;
A
#
# COMPACT_ATOMS: atom_id res chain seq x y z
N ALA A 1 -28.30 -1.94 -2.12
CA ALA A 1 -27.62 -1.55 -3.37
C ALA A 1 -27.46 -0.04 -3.31
N MET A 2 -26.22 0.46 -3.43
CA MET A 2 -25.93 1.89 -3.30
C MET A 2 -26.55 2.64 -4.48
N ASP A 3 -27.54 3.49 -4.18
CA ASP A 3 -28.00 4.53 -5.10
C ASP A 3 -26.85 5.52 -5.29
N MET A 4 -26.09 5.29 -6.36
CA MET A 4 -25.20 6.27 -6.94
C MET A 4 -26.09 7.43 -7.43
N ASP A 5 -26.18 8.49 -6.63
CA ASP A 5 -26.67 9.80 -7.07
C ASP A 5 -25.70 10.34 -8.13
N SER A 6 -25.86 9.79 -9.34
CA SER A 6 -25.26 10.24 -10.57
C SER A 6 -25.78 11.66 -10.79
N GLY A 7 -24.90 12.64 -10.57
CA GLY A 7 -25.21 14.06 -10.72
C GLY A 7 -26.09 14.25 -11.95
N THR A 8 -27.30 14.76 -11.70
CA THR A 8 -28.47 14.62 -12.56
C THR A 8 -28.15 15.04 -13.99
N PHE A 9 -27.75 14.07 -14.83
CA PHE A 9 -27.76 14.29 -16.27
C PHE A 9 -29.21 14.52 -16.62
N ILE A 10 -29.52 15.73 -17.08
CA ILE A 10 -30.87 16.08 -17.48
C ILE A 10 -31.26 15.07 -18.56
N THR A 11 -32.15 14.13 -18.22
CA THR A 11 -32.61 13.14 -19.19
C THR A 11 -33.37 13.90 -20.27
N ILE A 12 -32.76 14.00 -21.44
CA ILE A 12 -33.36 14.69 -22.58
C ILE A 12 -34.51 13.82 -23.08
N LYS A 13 -35.72 14.09 -22.58
CA LYS A 13 -36.94 13.36 -22.97
C LYS A 13 -37.35 13.60 -24.43
N TYR A 14 -37.00 14.76 -24.97
CA TYR A 14 -37.34 15.17 -26.34
C TYR A 14 -36.10 15.76 -27.01
N GLY A 15 -35.58 15.05 -28.01
CA GLY A 15 -34.47 15.51 -28.84
C GLY A 15 -34.95 16.34 -30.04
N ARG A 16 -34.02 16.98 -30.76
CA ARG A 16 -34.33 17.81 -31.95
C ARG A 16 -35.16 17.06 -32.99
N ASN A 17 -34.85 15.79 -33.25
CA ASN A 17 -35.57 14.98 -34.25
C ASN A 17 -37.04 14.75 -33.84
N LYS A 18 -37.29 14.49 -32.55
CA LYS A 18 -38.65 14.26 -32.07
C LYS A 18 -39.50 15.53 -32.17
N ILE A 19 -38.93 16.67 -31.78
CA ILE A 19 -39.57 17.99 -31.89
C ILE A 19 -39.83 18.32 -33.37
N ALA A 20 -38.86 18.08 -34.25
CA ALA A 20 -39.02 18.32 -35.69
C ALA A 20 -40.15 17.48 -36.29
N ASN A 21 -40.25 16.20 -35.93
CA ASN A 21 -41.32 15.31 -36.40
C ASN A 21 -42.70 15.72 -35.87
N GLU A 22 -42.80 16.14 -34.60
CA GLU A 22 -44.05 16.65 -34.03
C GLU A 22 -44.52 17.93 -34.74
N ILE A 23 -43.59 18.84 -35.05
CA ILE A 23 -43.90 20.07 -35.81
C ILE A 23 -44.27 19.75 -37.26
N LEU A 24 -43.57 18.81 -37.91
CA LEU A 24 -43.87 18.36 -39.26
C LEU A 24 -45.29 17.79 -39.35
N ALA A 25 -45.65 16.88 -38.43
CA ALA A 25 -46.97 16.27 -38.39
C ALA A 25 -48.08 17.32 -38.21
N SER A 26 -47.91 18.24 -37.26
CA SER A 26 -48.89 19.32 -37.02
C SER A 26 -49.00 20.30 -38.19
N SER A 27 -47.90 20.55 -38.90
CA SER A 27 -47.89 21.45 -40.05
C SER A 27 -48.49 20.80 -41.28
N ALA A 28 -48.22 19.50 -41.52
CA ALA A 28 -48.74 18.74 -42.63
C ALA A 28 -50.27 18.64 -42.61
N GLU A 29 -50.87 18.45 -41.43
CA GLU A 29 -52.32 18.44 -41.25
C GLU A 29 -52.97 19.77 -41.68
N ARG A 30 -52.34 20.91 -41.37
CA ARG A 30 -52.89 22.25 -41.63
C ARG A 30 -52.86 22.67 -43.10
N VAL A 31 -52.02 22.05 -43.93
CA VAL A 31 -51.82 22.45 -45.33
C VAL A 31 -52.51 21.54 -46.34
N GLN A 32 -53.17 20.47 -45.87
CA GLN A 32 -53.93 19.55 -46.73
C GLN A 32 -55.03 20.27 -47.52
N ASP A 33 -55.76 21.19 -46.88
CA ASP A 33 -56.82 21.97 -47.52
C ASP A 33 -56.30 22.95 -48.61
N LEU A 34 -55.00 23.24 -48.58
CA LEU A 34 -54.32 24.12 -49.54
C LEU A 34 -53.69 23.35 -50.70
N GLY A 35 -53.75 22.01 -50.70
CA GLY A 35 -53.12 21.16 -51.72
C GLY A 35 -51.58 21.17 -51.68
N ILE A 36 -50.98 21.50 -50.53
CA ILE A 36 -49.53 21.60 -50.35
C ILE A 36 -49.04 20.39 -49.53
N GLU A 37 -47.94 19.77 -49.96
CA GLU A 37 -47.26 18.68 -49.24
C GLU A 37 -45.93 19.16 -48.64
N ILE A 38 -45.72 18.92 -47.33
CA ILE A 38 -44.47 19.25 -46.63
C ILE A 38 -43.64 17.97 -46.48
N LEU A 39 -42.50 17.92 -47.15
CA LEU A 39 -41.63 16.72 -47.18
C LEU A 39 -40.71 16.62 -45.96
N ASP A 40 -40.22 17.74 -45.43
CA ASP A 40 -39.27 17.74 -44.30
C ASP A 40 -39.30 19.08 -43.53
N PHE A 41 -39.02 19.02 -42.23
CA PHE A 41 -38.89 20.17 -41.35
C PHE A 41 -37.54 20.13 -40.63
N LYS A 42 -36.71 21.15 -40.87
CA LYS A 42 -35.41 21.29 -40.20
C LYS A 42 -35.26 22.62 -39.48
N ILE A 43 -34.76 22.56 -38.25
CA ILE A 43 -34.41 23.76 -37.48
C ILE A 43 -33.09 24.31 -38.04
N LYS A 44 -33.17 25.44 -38.75
CA LYS A 44 -31.99 26.09 -39.35
C LYS A 44 -31.07 26.73 -38.30
N ARG A 45 -31.63 27.48 -37.35
CA ARG A 45 -30.88 28.14 -36.27
C ARG A 45 -31.77 28.39 -35.05
N ILE A 46 -31.22 28.20 -33.87
CA ILE A 46 -31.81 28.67 -32.61
C ILE A 46 -30.93 29.81 -32.11
N ASN A 47 -31.54 30.99 -31.95
CA ASN A 47 -30.86 32.13 -31.35
C ASN A 47 -31.19 32.14 -29.86
N TYR A 48 -30.18 32.28 -29.01
CA TYR A 48 -30.37 32.49 -27.57
C TYR A 48 -29.90 33.90 -27.22
N VAL A 49 -30.49 34.47 -26.16
CA VAL A 49 -30.06 35.75 -25.60
C VAL A 49 -28.65 35.57 -25.02
N LYS A 50 -27.70 36.43 -25.44
CA LYS A 50 -26.28 36.31 -25.05
C LYS A 50 -26.07 36.30 -23.53
N GLU A 51 -26.88 37.07 -22.80
CA GLU A 51 -26.83 37.15 -21.34
C GLU A 51 -27.18 35.81 -20.69
N VAL A 52 -28.25 35.15 -21.14
CA VAL A 52 -28.67 33.83 -20.63
C VAL A 52 -27.62 32.76 -20.96
N GLN A 53 -27.00 32.82 -22.15
CA GLN A 53 -25.96 31.87 -22.53
C GLN A 53 -24.79 31.90 -21.54
N LYS A 54 -24.32 33.10 -21.17
CA LYS A 54 -23.18 33.27 -20.26
C LYS A 54 -23.45 32.61 -18.91
N THR A 55 -24.61 32.87 -18.31
CA THR A 55 -25.02 32.29 -17.03
C THR A 55 -25.12 30.77 -17.07
N VAL A 56 -25.65 30.21 -18.17
CA VAL A 56 -25.75 28.75 -18.33
C VAL A 56 -24.35 28.12 -18.48
N PHE A 57 -23.45 28.74 -19.25
CA PHE A 57 -22.06 28.27 -19.36
C PHE A 57 -21.32 28.32 -18.02
N GLU A 58 -21.46 29.41 -17.26
CA GLU A 58 -20.85 29.53 -15.94
C GLU A 58 -21.36 28.46 -14.98
N ARG A 59 -22.68 28.20 -14.98
CA ARG A 59 -23.27 27.10 -14.19
C ARG A 59 -22.71 25.74 -14.60
N MET A 60 -22.60 25.47 -15.89
CA MET A 60 -22.02 24.20 -16.39
C MET A 60 -20.56 24.04 -15.96
N ILE A 61 -19.75 25.11 -16.04
CA ILE A 61 -18.34 25.07 -15.64
C ILE A 61 -18.23 24.78 -14.14
N THR A 62 -19.00 25.48 -13.31
CA THR A 62 -19.01 25.27 -11.86
C THR A 62 -19.43 23.86 -11.49
N GLU A 63 -20.49 23.35 -12.13
CA GLU A 63 -20.95 21.98 -11.88
C GLU A 63 -19.91 20.94 -12.30
N ARG A 64 -19.26 21.12 -13.46
CA ARG A 64 -18.18 20.24 -13.93
C ARG A 64 -16.98 20.27 -12.99
N LYS A 65 -16.60 21.44 -12.47
CA LYS A 65 -15.54 21.57 -11.47
C LYS A 65 -15.91 20.83 -10.19
N ARG A 66 -17.12 21.04 -9.67
CA ARG A 66 -17.64 20.35 -8.47
C ARG A 66 -17.59 18.83 -8.61
N ILE A 67 -18.03 18.31 -9.76
CA ILE A 67 -17.99 16.87 -10.05
C ILE A 67 -16.54 16.36 -10.11
N ALA A 68 -15.65 17.09 -10.80
CA ALA A 68 -14.23 16.72 -10.87
C ALA A 68 -13.56 16.72 -9.50
N ASP A 69 -13.85 17.72 -8.66
CA ASP A 69 -13.32 17.84 -7.30
C ASP A 69 -13.84 16.70 -6.41
N LYS A 70 -15.12 16.34 -6.52
CA LYS A 70 -15.69 15.16 -5.84
C LYS A 70 -14.94 13.89 -6.22
N TYR A 71 -14.76 13.62 -7.52
CA TYR A 71 -14.03 12.43 -7.97
C TYR A 71 -12.56 12.42 -7.55
N ARG A 72 -11.88 13.59 -7.55
CA ARG A 72 -10.50 13.67 -7.05
C ARG A 72 -10.42 13.37 -5.56
N SER A 73 -11.33 13.93 -4.76
CA SER A 73 -11.38 13.69 -3.31
C SER A 73 -11.68 12.22 -2.99
N GLU A 74 -12.64 11.60 -3.68
CA GLU A 74 -12.95 10.18 -3.53
C GLU A 74 -11.75 9.31 -3.93
N GLY A 75 -11.11 9.60 -5.06
CA GLY A 75 -9.92 8.88 -5.52
C GLY A 75 -8.74 9.01 -4.56
N GLN A 76 -8.51 10.19 -3.98
CA GLN A 76 -7.46 10.40 -2.97
C GLN A 76 -7.76 9.67 -1.66
N GLY A 77 -9.03 9.67 -1.23
CA GLY A 77 -9.46 8.94 -0.04
C GLY A 77 -9.24 7.44 -0.19
N GLU A 78 -9.65 6.88 -1.33
CA GLU A 78 -9.50 5.46 -1.62
C GLU A 78 -8.02 5.06 -1.77
N ALA A 79 -7.21 5.87 -2.46
CA ALA A 79 -5.77 5.64 -2.55
C ALA A 79 -5.10 5.63 -1.16
N SER A 80 -5.47 6.56 -0.28
CA SER A 80 -4.94 6.63 1.08
C SER A 80 -5.35 5.42 1.92
N ARG A 81 -6.60 4.97 1.78
CA ARG A 81 -7.12 3.75 2.43
C ARG A 81 -6.32 2.52 2.01
N ILE A 82 -6.16 2.31 0.70
CA ILE A 82 -5.42 1.18 0.13
C ILE A 82 -3.96 1.21 0.58
N SER A 83 -3.30 2.37 0.56
CA SER A 83 -1.91 2.48 1.00
C SER A 83 -1.77 2.17 2.50
N GLY A 84 -2.68 2.67 3.33
CA GLY A 84 -2.68 2.40 4.77
C GLY A 84 -2.89 0.92 5.08
N GLU A 85 -3.81 0.25 4.39
CA GLU A 85 -4.04 -1.19 4.50
C GLU A 85 -2.80 -1.99 4.07
N LYS A 86 -2.20 -1.63 2.94
CA LYS A 86 -0.97 -2.25 2.43
C LYS A 86 0.18 -2.13 3.44
N ASP A 87 0.39 -0.95 4.01
CA ASP A 87 1.48 -0.72 4.98
C ASP A 87 1.24 -1.45 6.30
N ARG A 88 -0.02 -1.50 6.76
CA ARG A 88 -0.41 -2.28 7.95
C ARG A 88 -0.17 -3.76 7.74
N GLU A 89 -0.57 -4.29 6.60
CA GLU A 89 -0.42 -5.71 6.28
C GLU A 89 1.04 -6.10 6.12
N LEU A 90 1.85 -5.27 5.46
CA LEU A 90 3.30 -5.46 5.35
C LEU A 90 3.95 -5.54 6.74
N LYS A 91 3.61 -4.61 7.64
CA LYS A 91 4.12 -4.62 9.02
C LYS A 91 3.70 -5.87 9.78
N ARG A 92 2.46 -6.34 9.60
CA ARG A 92 1.95 -7.56 10.21
C ARG A 92 2.77 -8.78 9.76
N ILE A 93 2.92 -8.96 8.45
CA ILE A 93 3.69 -10.07 7.85
C ILE A 93 5.14 -10.06 8.35
N GLN A 94 5.80 -8.90 8.31
CA GLN A 94 7.18 -8.78 8.78
C GLN A 94 7.33 -9.06 10.27
N SER A 95 6.38 -8.61 11.09
CA SER A 95 6.41 -8.84 12.54
C SER A 95 6.19 -10.31 12.87
N GLU A 96 5.24 -10.97 12.21
CA GLU A 96 4.99 -12.40 12.35
C GLU A 96 6.20 -13.23 11.90
N ALA A 97 6.78 -12.90 10.74
CA ALA A 97 7.97 -13.58 10.25
C ALA A 97 9.16 -13.45 11.22
N LYS A 98 9.40 -12.24 11.76
CA LYS A 98 10.44 -12.01 12.77
C LYS A 98 10.17 -12.78 14.06
N ARG A 99 8.94 -12.76 14.56
CA ARG A 99 8.55 -13.53 15.75
C ARG A 99 8.84 -15.01 15.56
N THR A 100 8.36 -15.60 14.46
CA THR A 100 8.58 -17.01 14.15
C THR A 100 10.07 -17.34 14.00
N ALA A 101 10.85 -16.47 13.35
CA ALA A 101 12.29 -16.65 13.27
C ALA A 101 12.95 -16.67 14.66
N GLN A 102 12.60 -15.72 15.53
CA GLN A 102 13.12 -15.67 16.90
C GLN A 102 12.70 -16.87 17.74
N GLU A 103 11.47 -17.37 17.59
CA GLU A 103 11.00 -18.58 18.27
C GLU A 103 11.80 -19.81 17.83
N ILE A 104 12.08 -19.95 16.53
CA ILE A 104 12.88 -21.05 15.99
C ILE A 104 14.31 -20.96 16.49
N MET A 105 14.93 -19.78 16.42
CA MET A 105 16.29 -19.57 16.92
C MET A 105 16.38 -19.86 18.43
N GLY A 106 15.43 -19.36 19.22
CA GLY A 106 15.40 -19.61 20.67
C GLY A 106 15.26 -21.10 21.02
N LYS A 107 14.45 -21.86 20.27
CA LYS A 107 14.34 -23.32 20.43
C LYS A 107 15.65 -24.03 20.05
N ALA A 108 16.26 -23.64 18.93
CA ALA A 108 17.51 -24.22 18.47
C ALA A 108 18.66 -23.95 19.46
N ASP A 109 18.76 -22.72 19.97
CA ASP A 109 19.77 -22.33 20.96
C ASP A 109 19.58 -23.09 22.28
N ALA A 110 18.32 -23.26 22.73
CA ALA A 110 18.01 -24.03 23.92
C ALA A 110 18.38 -25.52 23.76
N GLU A 111 18.10 -26.10 22.59
CA GLU A 111 18.46 -27.48 22.28
C GLU A 111 19.98 -27.67 22.18
N ALA A 112 20.68 -26.76 21.51
CA ALA A 112 22.14 -26.77 21.43
C ALA A 112 22.76 -26.65 22.82
N ALA A 113 22.31 -25.70 23.64
CA ALA A 113 22.78 -25.53 25.02
C ALA A 113 22.53 -26.78 25.86
N LYS A 114 21.37 -27.45 25.69
CA LYS A 114 21.08 -28.72 26.36
C LYS A 114 22.06 -29.82 25.94
N ILE A 115 22.28 -30.01 24.64
CA ILE A 115 23.23 -31.01 24.12
C ILE A 115 24.65 -30.74 24.64
N TYR A 116 25.09 -29.47 24.64
CA TYR A 116 26.40 -29.10 25.19
C TYR A 116 26.50 -29.41 26.69
N ASN A 117 25.48 -29.06 27.47
CA ASN A 117 25.45 -29.38 28.90
C ASN A 117 25.48 -30.89 29.15
N ASP A 118 24.68 -31.66 28.41
CA ASP A 118 24.61 -33.12 28.54
C ASP A 118 25.93 -33.82 28.11
N ALA A 119 26.62 -33.27 27.12
CA ALA A 119 27.91 -33.79 26.65
C ALA A 119 29.05 -33.48 27.63
N TYR A 120 29.13 -32.25 28.12
CA TYR A 120 30.28 -31.78 28.91
C TYR A 120 30.12 -31.95 30.43
N ASN A 121 28.90 -32.14 30.96
CA ASN A 121 28.68 -32.45 32.39
C ASN A 121 28.79 -33.93 32.77
N LYS A 122 29.21 -34.82 31.84
CA LYS A 122 29.30 -36.27 32.12
C LYS A 122 30.27 -36.62 33.25
N ASN A 123 31.39 -35.92 33.35
CA ASN A 123 32.38 -36.11 34.42
C ASN A 123 33.19 -34.81 34.63
N ALA A 124 33.96 -34.74 35.71
CA ALA A 124 34.75 -33.55 36.04
C ALA A 124 35.78 -33.19 34.96
N THR A 125 36.44 -34.20 34.38
CA THR A 125 37.45 -34.02 33.32
C THR A 125 36.87 -33.46 32.02
N SER A 126 35.63 -33.81 31.66
CA SER A 126 34.93 -33.26 30.49
C SER A 126 34.58 -31.77 30.66
N ARG A 127 34.26 -31.33 31.88
CA ARG A 127 34.03 -29.91 32.18
C ARG A 127 35.30 -29.07 32.09
N ASP A 128 36.40 -29.60 32.62
CA ASP A 128 37.72 -28.95 32.55
C ASP A 128 38.19 -28.85 31.08
N PHE A 129 37.99 -29.91 30.30
CA PHE A 129 38.32 -29.93 28.88
C PHE A 129 37.48 -28.95 28.06
N TYR A 130 36.18 -28.83 28.34
CA TYR A 130 35.32 -27.82 27.70
C TYR A 130 35.81 -26.40 27.97
N THR A 131 36.09 -26.10 29.24
CA THR A 131 36.55 -24.77 29.67
C THR A 131 37.88 -24.41 28.98
N PHE A 132 38.79 -25.37 28.87
CA PHE A 132 40.04 -25.21 28.13
C PHE A 132 39.80 -24.95 26.64
N MET A 133 39.04 -25.81 25.97
CA MET A 133 38.76 -25.71 24.52
C MET A 133 38.07 -24.38 24.18
N LYS A 134 37.11 -23.94 25.02
CA LYS A 134 36.41 -22.67 24.82
C LYS A 134 37.34 -21.48 25.00
N THR A 135 38.24 -21.55 25.97
CA THR A 135 39.25 -20.49 26.21
C THR A 135 40.21 -20.37 25.02
N MET A 136 40.65 -21.49 24.43
CA MET A 136 41.47 -21.48 23.21
C MET A 136 40.73 -20.90 22.00
N GLU A 137 39.46 -21.27 21.79
CA GLU A 137 38.63 -20.69 20.72
C GLU A 137 38.44 -19.18 20.90
N THR A 138 38.27 -18.73 22.15
CA THR A 138 38.17 -17.29 22.45
C THR A 138 39.50 -16.57 22.22
N TYR A 139 40.65 -17.18 22.53
CA TYR A 139 41.95 -16.61 22.19
C TYR A 139 42.11 -16.40 20.69
N GLU A 140 41.76 -17.42 19.89
CA GLU A 140 41.83 -17.34 18.43
C GLU A 140 40.94 -16.23 17.86
N LYS A 141 39.71 -16.08 18.38
CA LYS A 141 38.77 -15.05 17.91
C LYS A 141 39.08 -13.64 18.41
N ALA A 142 39.65 -13.50 19.61
CA ALA A 142 39.93 -12.20 20.22
C ALA A 142 41.27 -11.60 19.75
N LEU A 143 42.26 -12.45 19.44
CA LEU A 143 43.61 -12.06 19.04
C LEU A 143 43.73 -11.96 17.50
N ASP A 144 42.98 -11.05 16.90
CA ASP A 144 43.21 -10.65 15.50
C ASP A 144 44.37 -9.62 15.42
N SER A 145 45.06 -9.58 14.28
CA SER A 145 46.27 -8.79 13.98
C SER A 145 46.16 -7.27 14.22
N GLY A 146 44.95 -6.74 14.42
CA GLY A 146 44.69 -5.33 14.71
C GLY A 146 44.23 -5.01 16.14
N THR A 147 44.05 -6.02 17.02
CA THR A 147 43.42 -5.81 18.33
C THR A 147 44.47 -5.65 19.43
N SER A 148 44.66 -4.42 19.92
CA SER A 148 45.42 -4.16 21.15
C SER A 148 44.52 -4.36 22.37
N ILE A 149 44.73 -5.45 23.08
CA ILE A 149 43.95 -5.83 24.25
C ILE A 149 44.67 -5.35 25.53
N ILE A 150 44.02 -4.49 26.32
CA ILE A 150 44.51 -4.06 27.64
C ILE A 150 43.77 -4.89 28.70
N LEU A 151 44.47 -5.84 29.32
CA LEU A 151 43.92 -6.72 30.35
C LEU A 151 44.75 -6.64 31.63
N SER A 152 44.08 -6.75 32.78
CA SER A 152 44.76 -6.84 34.07
C SER A 152 45.39 -8.22 34.26
N THR A 153 46.52 -8.27 34.96
CA THR A 153 47.24 -9.49 35.31
C THR A 153 46.47 -10.44 36.23
N GLU A 154 45.30 -10.06 36.75
CA GLU A 154 44.42 -10.92 37.56
C GLU A 154 43.27 -11.55 36.77
N SER A 155 43.16 -11.27 35.47
CA SER A 155 42.05 -11.80 34.66
C SER A 155 42.11 -13.34 34.54
N ASP A 156 40.95 -13.99 34.73
CA ASP A 156 40.70 -15.42 34.45
C ASP A 156 41.06 -15.80 33.01
N PHE A 157 41.09 -14.80 32.12
CA PHE A 157 41.51 -14.95 30.73
C PHE A 157 42.93 -15.52 30.61
N TYR A 158 43.85 -15.31 31.56
CA TYR A 158 45.21 -15.87 31.49
C TYR A 158 45.41 -17.17 32.28
N LYS A 159 44.34 -17.77 32.84
CA LYS A 159 44.45 -18.93 33.74
C LYS A 159 45.30 -20.08 33.17
N TYR A 160 45.12 -20.40 31.88
CA TYR A 160 45.85 -21.48 31.20
C TYR A 160 47.20 -21.08 30.62
N LEU A 161 47.46 -19.77 30.43
CA LEU A 161 48.75 -19.26 29.95
C LEU A 161 49.75 -19.05 31.09
N LYS A 162 49.27 -18.74 32.31
CA LYS A 162 50.11 -18.61 33.51
C LYS A 162 50.66 -19.93 34.04
N SER A 163 50.00 -21.05 33.74
CA SER A 163 50.38 -22.38 34.23
C SER A 163 51.44 -23.07 33.37
N VAL A 164 51.81 -22.50 32.22
CA VAL A 164 52.91 -23.02 31.38
C VAL A 164 54.21 -22.44 31.92
N ASN A 165 54.83 -23.15 32.86
CA ASN A 165 56.18 -22.85 33.28
C ASN A 165 57.14 -23.43 32.21
N PRO A 166 57.92 -22.60 31.51
CA PRO A 166 58.89 -23.12 30.55
C PRO A 166 60.09 -23.66 31.32
N GLU A 167 60.22 -24.99 31.38
CA GLU A 167 61.54 -25.63 31.43
C GLU A 167 62.02 -25.92 30.01
#